data_AF-Q6D1R9-F1
#
_entry.id   AF-Q6D1R9-F1
#
_cell.length_a   1.000
_cell.length_b   1.000
_cell.length_c   1.000
_cell.angle_alpha   90.00
_cell.angle_beta   90.00
_cell.angle_gamma   90.00
#
_symmetry.space_group_name_H-M   'P 1'
#
loop_
_entity.id
_entity.type
_entity.pdbx_description
1 polymer ?
#
loop_
_entity_poly.entity_id
_entity_poly.type
_entity_poly.pdbx_seq_one_letter_code
_entity_poly.pdbx_strand_id
1 'polypeptide(L)'
;MKLFLAVIFSVLMIPQTSFSATKTDAVTLLKHLDVTTFRSSFGPKHFPKGTLLKDTGEYVFSQEKDWAEATETDGSWTYSLRIVSENEKEIIACFVDDAHVGSYFSTSPFLIKKTGNSQAYSAIKLDHDVEGCEVNPKNQ
;
A
#
# COMPACT_ATOMS: atom_id res chain seq x y z
N MET A 1 -8.91 -22.58 -67.39
CA MET A 1 -7.90 -22.41 -66.32
C MET A 1 -8.32 -21.22 -65.46
N LYS A 2 -8.75 -21.45 -64.21
CA LYS A 2 -9.07 -20.38 -63.24
C LYS A 2 -8.06 -20.51 -62.10
N LEU A 3 -7.11 -19.57 -62.05
CA LEU A 3 -6.15 -19.45 -60.95
C LEU A 3 -6.86 -18.70 -59.80
N PHE A 4 -7.06 -19.37 -58.67
CA PHE A 4 -7.46 -18.71 -57.43
C PHE A 4 -6.18 -18.27 -56.70
N LEU A 5 -5.94 -16.95 -56.62
CA LEU A 5 -4.94 -16.38 -55.73
C LEU A 5 -5.47 -16.46 -54.30
N ALA A 6 -4.86 -17.31 -53.47
CA ALA A 6 -5.06 -17.29 -52.02
C ALA A 6 -4.17 -16.21 -51.41
N VAL A 7 -4.76 -15.13 -50.91
CA VAL A 7 -4.07 -14.10 -50.14
C VAL A 7 -3.93 -14.60 -48.71
N ILE A 8 -2.71 -14.95 -48.31
CA ILE A 8 -2.39 -15.39 -46.95
C ILE A 8 -2.21 -14.13 -46.09
N PHE A 9 -3.23 -13.79 -45.31
CA PHE A 9 -3.13 -12.77 -44.27
C PHE A 9 -2.34 -13.36 -43.09
N SER A 10 -1.02 -13.15 -43.08
CA SER A 10 -0.18 -13.45 -41.93
C SER A 10 -0.49 -12.47 -40.80
N VAL A 11 -1.32 -12.91 -39.85
CA VAL A 11 -1.58 -12.16 -38.61
C VAL A 11 -0.30 -12.20 -37.77
N LEU A 12 0.44 -11.09 -37.76
CA LEU A 12 1.53 -10.85 -36.81
C LEU A 12 0.94 -10.82 -35.40
N MET A 13 0.97 -11.95 -34.71
CA MET A 13 0.73 -12.04 -33.27
C MET A 13 1.87 -11.29 -32.58
N ILE A 14 1.62 -10.01 -32.25
CA ILE A 14 2.52 -9.26 -31.37
C ILE A 14 2.46 -9.97 -30.01
N PRO A 15 3.56 -10.52 -29.50
CA PRO A 15 3.56 -11.12 -28.17
C PRO A 15 3.18 -10.04 -27.17
N GLN A 16 2.01 -10.20 -26.53
CA GLN A 16 1.65 -9.38 -25.39
C GLN A 16 2.62 -9.76 -24.28
N THR A 17 3.65 -8.94 -24.08
CA THR A 17 4.47 -9.01 -22.88
C THR A 17 3.55 -8.67 -21.72
N SER A 18 2.99 -9.70 -21.08
CA SER A 18 2.38 -9.57 -19.77
C SER A 18 3.47 -9.07 -18.84
N PHE A 19 3.49 -7.77 -18.58
CA PHE A 19 4.27 -7.22 -17.49
C PHE A 19 3.72 -7.87 -16.22
N SER A 20 4.48 -8.80 -15.66
CA SER A 20 4.19 -9.32 -14.33
C SER A 20 4.46 -8.17 -13.38
N ALA A 21 3.40 -7.49 -12.93
CA ALA A 21 3.51 -6.49 -11.88
C ALA A 21 4.19 -7.16 -10.70
N THR A 22 5.41 -6.72 -10.36
CA THR A 22 6.11 -7.24 -9.19
C THR A 22 5.27 -6.90 -7.97
N LYS A 23 4.83 -7.93 -7.24
CA LYS A 23 4.02 -7.77 -6.04
C LYS A 23 4.69 -6.80 -5.07
N THR A 24 3.95 -5.81 -4.58
CA THR A 24 4.47 -4.84 -3.63
C THR A 24 4.74 -5.51 -2.30
N ASP A 25 5.94 -5.28 -1.77
CA ASP A 25 6.32 -5.75 -0.45
C ASP A 25 5.72 -4.84 0.64
N ALA A 26 4.92 -5.42 1.54
CA ALA A 26 4.12 -4.66 2.51
C ALA A 26 4.99 -3.87 3.50
N VAL A 27 6.13 -4.42 3.94
CA VAL A 27 7.04 -3.70 4.84
C VAL A 27 7.76 -2.58 4.10
N THR A 28 8.13 -2.79 2.84
CA THR A 28 8.68 -1.72 2.01
C THR A 28 7.67 -0.61 1.83
N LEU A 29 6.41 -0.93 1.54
CA LEU A 29 5.33 0.03 1.44
C LEU A 29 5.20 0.84 2.74
N LEU A 30 5.06 0.16 3.88
CA LEU A 30 4.88 0.79 5.19
C LEU A 30 6.05 1.71 5.57
N LYS A 31 7.30 1.25 5.41
CA LYS A 31 8.52 2.06 5.67
C LYS A 31 8.56 3.36 4.87
N HIS A 32 8.01 3.33 3.67
CA HIS A 32 8.12 4.39 2.67
C HIS A 32 6.81 5.17 2.46
N LEU A 33 5.84 5.01 3.36
CA LEU A 33 4.66 5.88 3.40
C LEU A 33 5.06 7.28 3.81
N ASP A 34 4.65 8.27 3.03
CA ASP A 34 4.72 9.69 3.37
C ASP A 34 3.68 9.99 4.46
N VAL A 35 4.15 10.12 5.70
CA VAL A 35 3.27 10.35 6.87
C VAL A 35 2.52 11.67 6.76
N THR A 36 3.04 12.64 6.00
CA THR A 36 2.40 13.96 5.84
C THR A 36 1.15 13.93 4.95
N THR A 37 0.88 12.80 4.29
CA THR A 37 -0.34 12.59 3.51
C THR A 37 -1.53 12.15 4.38
N PHE A 38 -1.28 11.80 5.63
CA PHE A 38 -2.30 11.41 6.59
C PHE A 38 -2.82 12.63 7.34
N ARG A 39 -4.14 12.67 7.57
CA ARG A 39 -4.80 13.73 8.36
C ARG A 39 -5.07 13.30 9.82
N SER A 40 -4.61 12.11 10.22
CA SER A 40 -4.75 11.54 11.57
C SER A 40 -3.53 11.85 12.45
N SER A 41 -3.52 11.36 13.69
CA SER A 41 -2.36 11.39 14.61
C SER A 41 -1.10 10.80 13.98
N PHE A 42 -1.24 9.85 13.05
CA PHE A 42 -0.17 9.28 12.24
C PHE A 42 0.59 10.30 11.36
N GLY A 43 -0.07 11.40 10.95
CA GLY A 43 0.52 12.45 10.14
C GLY A 43 0.63 13.76 10.93
N PRO A 44 1.39 13.82 12.02
CA PRO A 44 1.39 15.01 12.85
C PRO A 44 2.01 16.17 12.05
N LYS A 45 1.34 17.32 12.07
CA LYS A 45 1.60 18.50 11.22
C LYS A 45 3.01 19.13 11.34
N HIS A 46 3.85 18.59 12.21
CA HIS A 46 5.20 19.10 12.46
C HIS A 46 6.26 18.51 11.53
N PHE A 47 5.98 17.40 10.83
CA PHE A 47 6.94 16.82 9.89
C PHE A 47 7.01 17.61 8.57
N PRO A 48 8.22 17.81 8.01
CA PRO A 48 8.37 18.34 6.65
C PRO A 48 7.63 17.47 5.62
N LYS A 49 7.08 18.10 4.57
CA LYS A 49 6.41 17.39 3.49
C LYS A 49 7.32 16.32 2.88
N GLY A 50 6.82 15.10 2.73
CA GLY A 50 7.58 13.98 2.17
C GLY A 50 8.35 13.15 3.21
N THR A 51 8.23 13.45 4.51
CA THR A 51 8.80 12.60 5.57
C THR A 51 8.19 11.19 5.50
N LEU A 52 9.06 10.18 5.49
CA LEU A 52 8.66 8.78 5.43
C LEU A 52 8.53 8.20 6.85
N LEU A 53 7.66 7.20 7.03
CA LEU A 53 7.47 6.58 8.35
C LEU A 53 8.79 6.14 8.99
N LYS A 54 9.66 5.48 8.22
CA LYS A 54 10.99 5.01 8.70
C LYS A 54 11.89 6.13 9.23
N ASP A 55 11.59 7.39 8.92
CA ASP A 55 12.39 8.57 9.30
C ASP A 55 11.74 9.34 10.48
N THR A 56 10.64 8.84 11.07
CA THR A 56 9.90 9.53 12.14
C THR A 56 10.21 9.04 13.56
N GLY A 57 10.88 7.89 13.70
CA GLY A 57 11.15 7.26 14.99
C GLY A 57 11.87 5.92 14.87
N GLU A 58 12.09 5.28 16.02
CA GLU A 58 12.70 3.95 16.11
C GLU A 58 11.60 2.89 16.15
N TYR A 59 11.53 2.07 15.09
CA TYR A 59 10.51 1.04 14.91
C TYR A 59 11.12 -0.34 14.73
N VAL A 60 10.43 -1.34 15.29
CA VAL A 60 10.60 -2.74 14.91
C VAL A 60 9.62 -3.04 13.78
N PHE A 61 10.15 -3.28 12.59
CA PHE A 61 9.35 -3.63 11.43
C PHE A 61 9.19 -5.14 11.28
N SER A 62 7.98 -5.60 11.01
CA SER A 62 7.67 -7.01 10.74
C SER A 62 6.79 -7.14 9.50
N GLN A 63 6.75 -8.35 8.93
CA GLN A 63 5.83 -8.68 7.85
C GLN A 63 5.38 -10.13 7.95
N GLU A 64 4.08 -10.33 7.77
CA GLU A 64 3.47 -11.63 7.51
C GLU A 64 2.63 -11.51 6.23
N LYS A 65 3.10 -12.14 5.14
CA LYS A 65 2.42 -12.12 3.82
C LYS A 65 2.19 -10.69 3.30
N ASP A 66 0.93 -10.26 3.28
CA ASP A 66 0.40 -8.97 2.82
C ASP A 66 0.21 -7.96 3.96
N TRP A 67 0.51 -8.36 5.21
CA TRP A 67 0.44 -7.55 6.41
C TRP A 67 1.84 -7.12 6.86
N ALA A 68 2.03 -5.84 7.11
CA ALA A 68 3.24 -5.29 7.71
C ALA A 68 2.93 -4.48 8.96
N GLU A 69 3.87 -4.46 9.89
CA GLU A 69 3.76 -3.70 11.13
C GLU A 69 5.02 -2.87 11.36
N ALA A 70 4.83 -1.73 12.01
CA ALA A 70 5.86 -0.87 12.55
C ALA A 70 5.49 -0.56 14.00
N THR A 71 6.11 -1.27 14.93
CA THR A 71 5.88 -1.09 16.37
C THR A 71 6.98 -0.21 16.93
N GLU A 72 6.61 0.86 17.65
CA GLU A 72 7.57 1.69 18.37
C GLU A 72 8.37 0.82 19.35
N THR A 73 9.68 1.10 19.49
CA THR A 73 10.57 0.25 20.31
C THR A 73 10.19 0.15 21.78
N ASP A 74 9.42 1.10 22.30
CA ASP A 74 8.86 1.06 23.66
C ASP A 74 7.52 0.28 23.75
N GLY A 75 7.01 -0.19 22.61
CA GLY A 75 5.75 -0.94 22.50
C GLY A 75 4.50 -0.10 22.68
N SER A 76 4.60 1.24 22.74
CA SER A 76 3.46 2.11 23.02
C SER A 76 2.50 2.26 21.84
N TRP A 77 3.00 2.07 20.62
CA TRP A 77 2.25 2.27 19.39
C TRP A 77 2.59 1.24 18.33
N THR A 78 1.59 0.78 17.57
CA THR A 78 1.77 -0.02 16.37
C THR A 78 1.02 0.58 15.20
N TYR A 79 1.74 0.78 14.10
CA TYR A 79 1.16 1.10 12.80
C TYR A 79 1.18 -0.15 11.93
N SER A 80 0.04 -0.54 11.40
CA SER A 80 -0.05 -1.74 10.54
C SER A 80 -0.69 -1.44 9.21
N LEU A 81 -0.32 -2.22 8.19
CA LEU A 81 -0.84 -2.09 6.85
C LEU A 81 -1.08 -3.46 6.23
N ARG A 82 -2.29 -3.69 5.73
CA ARG A 82 -2.63 -4.83 4.85
C ARG A 82 -2.80 -4.38 3.41
N ILE A 83 -2.10 -5.00 2.47
CA ILE A 83 -2.39 -4.84 1.04
C ILE A 83 -3.60 -5.71 0.69
N VAL A 84 -4.73 -5.09 0.33
CA VAL A 84 -5.96 -5.80 -0.08
C VAL A 84 -5.98 -6.07 -1.57
N SER A 85 -5.58 -5.08 -2.36
CA SER A 85 -5.45 -5.21 -3.80
C SER A 85 -4.36 -4.29 -4.33
N GLU A 86 -3.78 -4.67 -5.46
CA GLU A 86 -2.80 -3.85 -6.16
C GLU A 86 -2.96 -4.03 -7.67
N ASN A 87 -2.66 -2.97 -8.40
CA ASN A 87 -2.45 -3.00 -9.84
C ASN A 87 -1.20 -2.17 -10.18
N GLU A 88 -0.89 -2.01 -11.47
CA GLU A 88 0.31 -1.30 -11.92
C GLU A 88 0.40 0.17 -11.47
N LYS A 89 -0.72 0.79 -11.06
CA LYS A 89 -0.81 2.22 -10.76
C LYS A 89 -1.07 2.52 -9.28
N GLU A 90 -1.80 1.64 -8.61
CA GLU A 90 -2.31 1.92 -7.28
C GLU A 90 -2.46 0.65 -6.43
N ILE A 91 -2.38 0.87 -5.12
CA ILE A 91 -2.52 -0.14 -4.09
C ILE A 91 -3.67 0.30 -3.20
N ILE A 92 -4.59 -0.61 -2.89
CA ILE A 92 -5.60 -0.40 -1.85
C ILE A 92 -5.13 -1.17 -0.63
N ALA A 93 -5.02 -0.46 0.50
CA ALA A 93 -4.57 -1.03 1.75
C ALA A 93 -5.43 -0.60 2.93
N CYS A 94 -5.53 -1.49 3.91
CA CYS A 94 -6.11 -1.19 5.21
C CYS A 94 -4.99 -0.74 6.13
N PHE A 95 -5.11 0.47 6.67
CA PHE A 95 -4.16 1.00 7.63
C PHE A 95 -4.76 0.97 9.03
N VAL A 96 -3.98 0.48 9.99
CA VAL A 96 -4.32 0.44 11.42
C VAL A 96 -3.36 1.34 12.18
N ASP A 97 -3.93 2.15 13.05
CA ASP A 97 -3.26 3.11 13.92
C ASP A 97 -3.69 2.77 15.36
N ASP A 98 -2.83 2.05 16.08
CA ASP A 98 -3.15 1.40 17.35
C ASP A 98 -2.23 1.87 18.48
N ALA A 99 -2.81 2.52 19.48
CA ALA A 99 -2.12 2.92 20.70
C ALA A 99 -2.33 1.86 21.79
N HIS A 100 -1.25 1.16 22.15
CA HIS A 100 -1.27 0.15 23.23
C HIS A 100 -1.39 0.79 24.62
N VAL A 101 -1.15 2.10 24.72
CA VAL A 101 -1.41 2.89 25.92
C VAL A 101 -2.54 3.88 25.64
N GLY A 102 -3.71 3.62 26.24
CA GLY A 102 -4.91 4.44 26.07
C GLY A 102 -6.04 3.66 25.41
N SER A 103 -6.92 4.36 24.70
CA SER A 103 -8.07 3.76 24.00
C SER A 103 -8.12 4.14 22.52
N TYR A 104 -7.03 4.66 21.97
CA TYR A 104 -7.00 5.09 20.58
C TYR A 104 -6.72 3.90 19.68
N PHE A 105 -7.70 3.58 18.85
CA PHE A 105 -7.61 2.56 17.83
C PHE A 105 -8.36 3.08 16.60
N SER A 106 -7.72 3.06 15.44
CA SER A 106 -8.33 3.45 14.18
C SER A 106 -7.95 2.50 13.08
N THR A 107 -8.93 2.12 12.25
CA THR A 107 -8.72 1.41 11.00
C THR A 107 -9.33 2.23 9.87
N SER A 108 -8.63 2.37 8.75
CA SER A 108 -9.15 3.08 7.58
C SER A 108 -8.57 2.53 6.28
N PRO A 109 -9.38 2.43 5.22
CA PRO A 109 -8.90 2.10 3.90
C PRO A 109 -8.21 3.31 3.24
N PHE A 110 -7.12 3.04 2.53
CA PHE A 110 -6.36 4.03 1.78
C PHE A 110 -6.07 3.57 0.35
N LEU A 111 -6.17 4.52 -0.56
CA LEU A 111 -5.57 4.44 -1.88
C LEU A 111 -4.13 4.94 -1.80
N ILE A 112 -3.18 4.06 -2.09
CA ILE A 112 -1.76 4.35 -2.03
C ILE A 112 -1.19 4.40 -3.43
N LYS A 113 -0.44 5.48 -3.70
CA LYS A 113 0.18 5.74 -4.99
C LYS A 113 1.67 5.97 -4.83
N LYS A 114 2.46 5.39 -5.74
CA LYS A 114 3.87 5.70 -5.85
C LYS A 114 4.03 7.16 -6.26
N THR A 115 4.84 7.91 -5.54
CA THR A 115 5.18 9.28 -5.93
C THR A 115 6.23 9.27 -7.05
N GLY A 116 6.34 10.36 -7.81
CA GLY A 116 7.35 10.47 -8.88
C GLY A 116 8.81 10.30 -8.39
N ASN A 117 9.04 10.44 -7.08
CA ASN A 117 10.29 10.03 -6.43
C ASN A 117 10.23 8.53 -6.13
N SER A 118 11.19 7.77 -6.65
CA SER A 118 11.11 6.30 -6.84
C SER A 118 10.94 5.46 -5.56
N GLN A 119 10.96 6.06 -4.37
CA GLN A 119 10.95 5.37 -3.09
C GLN A 119 9.88 5.87 -2.12
N ALA A 120 8.97 6.78 -2.48
CA ALA A 120 7.95 7.28 -1.55
C ALA A 120 6.53 6.98 -2.04
N TYR A 121 5.62 6.72 -1.10
CA TYR A 121 4.22 6.43 -1.36
C TYR A 121 3.31 7.44 -0.65
N SER A 122 2.37 8.02 -1.39
CA SER A 122 1.33 8.89 -0.83
C SER A 122 0.06 8.11 -0.57
N ALA A 123 -0.62 8.40 0.54
CA ALA A 123 -1.89 7.78 0.88
C ALA A 123 -3.06 8.78 0.79
N ILE A 124 -4.19 8.33 0.28
CA ILE A 124 -5.45 9.09 0.25
C ILE A 124 -6.51 8.21 0.90
N LYS A 125 -7.10 8.69 2.00
CA LYS A 125 -8.18 7.97 2.69
C LYS A 125 -9.36 7.78 1.74
N LEU A 126 -9.91 6.56 1.71
CA LEU A 126 -11.14 6.27 0.99
C LEU A 126 -12.34 6.52 1.91
N ASP A 127 -13.38 7.18 1.37
CA ASP A 127 -14.60 7.53 2.11
C ASP A 127 -15.69 6.43 2.05
N HIS A 128 -15.32 5.23 1.61
CA HIS A 128 -16.19 4.05 1.53
C HIS A 128 -15.50 2.84 2.15
N ASP A 129 -16.31 1.88 2.59
CA ASP A 129 -15.80 0.61 3.12
C ASP A 129 -15.15 -0.22 2.01
N VAL A 130 -14.06 -0.89 2.35
CA VAL A 130 -13.33 -1.79 1.45
C VAL A 130 -13.35 -3.18 2.08
N GLU A 131 -13.82 -4.17 1.31
CA GLU A 131 -13.80 -5.57 1.72
C GLU A 131 -12.38 -5.98 2.15
N GLY A 132 -12.26 -6.65 3.30
CA GLY A 132 -10.97 -7.02 3.88
C GLY A 132 -10.31 -5.95 4.76
N CYS A 133 -10.90 -4.75 4.88
CA CYS A 133 -10.56 -3.75 5.91
C CYS A 133 -11.44 -3.81 7.16
N GLU A 134 -12.26 -4.85 7.27
CA GLU A 134 -13.05 -5.12 8.46
C GLU A 134 -12.12 -5.42 9.65
N VAL A 135 -12.39 -4.76 10.78
CA VAL A 135 -11.65 -4.98 12.03
C VAL A 135 -11.98 -6.41 12.51
N ASN A 136 -10.99 -7.31 12.51
CA ASN A 136 -11.20 -8.66 13.03
C ASN A 136 -11.39 -8.57 14.56
N PRO A 137 -12.53 -9.02 15.12
CA PRO A 137 -12.81 -8.92 16.55
C PRO A 137 -11.86 -9.74 17.45
N LYS A 138 -10.92 -10.49 16.88
CA LYS A 138 -9.87 -11.20 17.64
C LYS A 138 -8.70 -10.32 18.10
N ASN A 139 -8.69 -9.04 17.75
CA ASN A 139 -7.70 -8.06 18.19
C ASN A 139 -8.23 -7.11 19.29
N GLN A 140 -9.29 -7.52 20.03
CA GLN A 140 -9.75 -6.87 21.26
C GLN A 140 -9.44 -7.74 22.48
#